data_AF-G1LP10-F1
#
_entry.id   AF-G1LP10-F1
#
_cell.length_a   1.000
_cell.length_b   1.000
_cell.length_c   1.000
_cell.angle_alpha   90.00
_cell.angle_beta   90.00
_cell.angle_gamma   90.00
#
_symmetry.space_group_name_H-M   'P 1'
#
loop_
_entity.id
_entity.type
_entity.pdbx_description
1 polymer ?
#
loop_
_entity_poly.entity_id
_entity_poly.type
_entity_poly.pdbx_seq_one_letter_code
_entity_poly.pdbx_strand_id
1 'polypeptide(L)'
;MEGHKNNQLDYESEKVEILRLVQSKRNINSLNMDLERDMQRIDEANQELLLKIHEKENEIQRLESEITQTRDLAEDEEWEKENCTAMEREKALQELEEETARLDRKNETLVHSIAELQRKLTRKSHKATKCEQDIPKGSPEESKAKLQQLEASCADQEKEVVKVMEDYAFVAQLCEDQAFCIKKYQETLRKIEEELETRFLEREVSKVLSMNSARKEPNSQNNKDHSLQKKGTWFCKRIFQYVFFTTLFFIRLLSYLFLHIRLVNPDLLINILPKILSRGILWKLRCFLFPSLTLETEDMLPH
;
A
#
# COMPACT_ATOMS: atom_id res chain seq x y z
N MET A 1 -47.62 -93.20 36.79
CA MET A 1 -47.48 -92.72 35.40
C MET A 1 -47.22 -91.21 35.28
N GLU A 2 -47.45 -90.39 36.31
CA GLU A 2 -47.13 -88.95 36.32
C GLU A 2 -45.63 -88.60 36.10
N GLY A 3 -44.72 -89.29 36.79
CA GLY A 3 -43.28 -88.93 36.80
C GLY A 3 -42.57 -89.06 35.44
N HIS A 4 -43.00 -89.98 34.59
CA HIS A 4 -42.43 -90.13 33.24
C HIS A 4 -42.87 -89.01 32.28
N LYS A 5 -44.08 -88.46 32.45
CA LYS A 5 -44.56 -87.33 31.63
C LYS A 5 -43.88 -86.02 32.01
N ASN A 6 -43.62 -85.78 33.30
CA ASN A 6 -42.93 -84.58 33.76
C ASN A 6 -41.47 -84.55 33.28
N ASN A 7 -40.76 -85.67 33.34
CA ASN A 7 -39.38 -85.75 32.81
C ASN A 7 -39.32 -85.58 31.28
N GLN A 8 -40.33 -86.04 30.55
CA GLN A 8 -40.40 -85.84 29.08
C GLN A 8 -40.62 -84.37 28.72
N LEU A 9 -41.47 -83.66 29.46
CA LEU A 9 -41.75 -82.23 29.25
C LEU A 9 -40.54 -81.36 29.62
N ASP A 10 -39.83 -81.70 30.69
CA ASP A 10 -38.61 -81.02 31.12
C ASP A 10 -37.49 -81.15 30.07
N TYR A 11 -37.31 -82.35 29.53
CA TYR A 11 -36.35 -82.61 28.45
C TYR A 11 -36.64 -81.82 27.16
N GLU A 12 -37.91 -81.70 26.75
CA GLU A 12 -38.28 -80.89 25.59
C GLU A 12 -38.10 -79.39 25.86
N SER A 13 -38.35 -78.92 27.08
CA SER A 13 -38.08 -77.53 27.49
C SER A 13 -36.58 -77.21 27.45
N GLU A 14 -35.74 -78.09 28.00
CA GLU A 14 -34.28 -77.95 27.98
C GLU A 14 -33.73 -77.92 26.55
N LYS A 15 -34.27 -78.75 25.65
CA LYS A 15 -33.88 -78.76 24.23
C LYS A 15 -34.21 -77.44 23.52
N VAL A 16 -35.36 -76.84 23.81
CA VAL A 16 -35.75 -75.52 23.25
C VAL A 16 -34.88 -74.41 23.82
N GLU A 17 -34.56 -74.46 25.11
CA GLU A 17 -33.63 -73.54 25.77
C GLU A 17 -32.23 -73.60 25.15
N ILE A 18 -31.71 -74.81 24.93
CA ILE A 18 -30.40 -75.04 24.28
C ILE A 18 -30.40 -74.44 22.87
N LEU A 19 -31.45 -74.63 22.07
CA LEU A 19 -31.54 -74.03 20.73
C LEU A 19 -31.54 -72.50 20.79
N ARG A 20 -32.27 -71.91 21.74
CA ARG A 20 -32.29 -70.46 21.97
C ARG A 20 -30.92 -69.92 22.38
N LEU A 21 -30.22 -70.62 23.27
CA LEU A 21 -28.87 -70.29 23.70
C LEU A 21 -27.85 -70.40 22.56
N VAL A 22 -27.95 -71.43 21.72
CA VAL A 22 -27.10 -71.58 20.52
C VAL A 22 -27.32 -70.43 19.54
N GLN A 23 -28.59 -70.02 19.33
CA GLN A 23 -28.89 -68.88 18.47
C GLN A 23 -28.40 -67.56 19.07
N SER A 24 -28.61 -67.34 20.37
CA SER A 24 -28.09 -66.17 21.10
C SER A 24 -26.56 -66.09 21.02
N LYS A 25 -25.85 -67.22 21.20
CA LYS A 25 -24.39 -67.31 21.06
C LYS A 25 -23.92 -66.92 19.66
N ARG A 26 -24.62 -67.36 18.60
CA ARG A 26 -24.29 -66.94 17.23
C ARG A 26 -24.46 -65.44 17.02
N ASN A 27 -25.55 -64.86 17.56
CA ASN A 27 -25.80 -63.43 17.46
C ASN A 27 -24.72 -62.62 18.19
N ILE A 28 -24.33 -63.03 19.41
CA ILE A 28 -23.25 -62.39 20.18
C ILE A 28 -21.92 -62.48 19.42
N ASN A 29 -21.60 -63.65 18.85
CA ASN A 29 -20.37 -63.80 18.06
C ASN A 29 -20.35 -62.90 16.82
N SER A 30 -21.49 -62.74 16.13
CA SER A 30 -21.60 -61.82 15.00
C SER A 30 -21.39 -60.37 15.44
N LEU A 31 -22.02 -59.96 16.54
CA LEU A 31 -21.89 -58.61 17.08
C LEU A 31 -20.45 -58.31 17.52
N ASN A 32 -19.77 -59.26 18.16
CA ASN A 32 -18.37 -59.13 18.55
C ASN A 32 -17.45 -58.96 17.34
N MET A 33 -17.67 -59.73 16.27
CA MET A 33 -16.92 -59.57 15.01
C MET A 33 -17.13 -58.20 14.37
N ASP A 34 -18.36 -57.68 14.40
CA ASP A 34 -18.65 -56.35 13.86
C ASP A 34 -18.00 -55.24 14.69
N LEU A 35 -18.03 -55.37 16.03
CA LEU A 35 -17.38 -54.44 16.95
C LEU A 35 -15.85 -54.43 16.75
N GLU A 36 -15.23 -55.59 16.59
CA GLU A 36 -13.79 -55.70 16.33
C GLU A 36 -13.41 -55.03 15.00
N ARG A 37 -14.24 -55.17 13.97
CA ARG A 37 -14.05 -54.49 12.68
C ARG A 37 -14.26 -52.98 12.77
N ASP A 38 -15.22 -52.52 13.58
CA ASP A 38 -15.42 -51.08 13.83
C ASP A 38 -14.25 -50.48 14.60
N MET A 39 -13.74 -51.18 15.63
CA MET A 39 -12.57 -50.77 16.41
C MET A 39 -11.34 -50.64 15.51
N GLN A 40 -11.06 -51.64 14.66
CA GLN A 40 -9.94 -51.58 13.74
C GLN A 40 -10.07 -50.42 12.73
N ARG A 41 -11.28 -50.16 12.22
CA ARG A 41 -11.53 -49.01 11.33
C ARG A 41 -11.29 -47.67 12.03
N ILE A 42 -11.65 -47.55 13.31
CA ILE A 42 -11.39 -46.36 14.11
C ILE A 42 -9.88 -46.19 14.33
N ASP A 43 -9.16 -47.27 14.63
CA ASP A 43 -7.71 -47.23 14.83
C ASP A 43 -6.97 -46.81 13.55
N GLU A 44 -7.35 -47.35 12.39
CA GLU A 44 -6.80 -46.96 11.08
C GLU A 44 -7.07 -45.47 10.78
N ALA A 45 -8.29 -44.99 11.02
CA ALA A 45 -8.63 -43.58 10.83
C ALA A 45 -7.85 -42.66 11.79
N ASN A 46 -7.64 -43.08 13.03
CA ASN A 46 -6.86 -42.33 14.01
C ASN A 46 -5.37 -42.26 13.62
N GLN A 47 -4.80 -43.35 13.09
CA GLN A 47 -3.43 -43.34 12.56
C GLN A 47 -3.29 -42.39 11.37
N GLU A 48 -4.24 -42.38 10.44
CA GLU A 48 -4.23 -41.44 9.31
C GLU A 48 -4.32 -39.98 9.78
N LEU A 49 -5.14 -39.70 10.80
CA LEU A 49 -5.24 -38.36 11.38
C LEU A 49 -3.94 -37.94 12.08
N LEU A 50 -3.27 -38.85 12.80
CA LEU A 50 -1.98 -38.56 13.43
C LEU A 50 -0.91 -38.21 12.39
N LEU A 51 -0.86 -38.93 11.26
CA LEU A 51 0.05 -38.59 10.15
C LEU A 51 -0.24 -37.19 9.60
N LYS A 52 -1.52 -36.86 9.36
CA LYS A 52 -1.92 -35.51 8.90
C LYS A 52 -1.57 -34.42 9.90
N ILE A 53 -1.71 -34.67 11.20
CA ILE A 53 -1.33 -33.73 12.25
C ILE A 53 0.17 -33.46 12.17
N HIS A 54 0.98 -34.52 12.08
CA HIS A 54 2.44 -34.37 12.02
C HIS A 54 2.89 -33.64 10.74
N GLU A 55 2.29 -33.93 9.59
CA GLU A 55 2.54 -33.19 8.35
C GLU A 55 2.22 -31.69 8.50
N LYS A 56 1.10 -31.37 9.18
CA LYS A 56 0.71 -29.97 9.43
C LYS A 56 1.63 -29.27 10.43
N GLU A 57 2.09 -29.97 11.46
CA GLU A 57 3.09 -29.43 12.40
C GLU A 57 4.41 -29.11 11.69
N ASN A 58 4.90 -30.00 10.83
CA ASN A 58 6.12 -29.76 10.06
C ASN A 58 5.96 -28.57 9.08
N GLU A 59 4.79 -28.44 8.46
CA GLU A 59 4.47 -27.28 7.60
C GLU A 59 4.45 -25.97 8.40
N ILE A 60 3.84 -25.97 9.59
CA ILE A 60 3.81 -24.81 10.48
C ILE A 60 5.23 -24.41 10.88
N GLN A 61 6.06 -25.35 11.33
CA GLN A 61 7.45 -25.06 11.71
C GLN A 61 8.26 -24.48 10.55
N ARG A 62 8.08 -24.98 9.33
CA ARG A 62 8.75 -24.42 8.15
C ARG A 62 8.32 -22.98 7.91
N LEU A 63 7.02 -22.71 7.92
CA LEU A 63 6.49 -21.35 7.72
C LEU A 63 6.91 -20.39 8.84
N GLU A 64 6.95 -20.85 10.09
CA GLU A 64 7.45 -20.07 11.22
C GLU A 64 8.92 -19.67 11.00
N SER A 65 9.77 -20.60 10.55
CA SER A 65 11.17 -20.29 10.24
C SER A 65 11.34 -19.28 9.10
N GLU A 66 10.49 -19.37 8.08
CA GLU A 66 10.49 -18.43 6.95
C GLU A 66 10.04 -17.02 7.37
N ILE A 67 9.05 -16.93 8.27
CA ILE A 67 8.59 -15.66 8.84
C ILE A 67 9.68 -15.01 9.69
N THR A 68 10.37 -15.78 10.54
CA THR A 68 11.48 -15.24 11.33
C THR A 68 12.60 -14.73 10.43
N GLN A 69 13.01 -15.52 9.43
CA GLN A 69 14.07 -15.12 8.50
C GLN A 69 13.71 -13.86 7.68
N THR A 70 12.48 -13.77 7.19
CA THR A 70 12.03 -12.60 6.41
C THR A 70 11.92 -11.35 7.27
N ARG A 71 11.53 -11.51 8.54
CA ARG A 71 11.52 -10.41 9.50
C ARG A 71 12.94 -9.89 9.76
N ASP A 72 13.89 -10.77 10.04
CA ASP A 72 15.27 -10.37 10.34
C ASP A 72 15.92 -9.66 9.13
N LEU A 73 15.70 -10.18 7.92
CA LEU A 73 16.20 -9.54 6.69
C LEU A 73 15.58 -8.16 6.44
N ALA A 74 14.27 -7.99 6.73
CA ALA A 74 13.60 -6.72 6.55
C ALA A 74 14.04 -5.68 7.58
N GLU A 75 14.21 -6.08 8.84
CA GLU A 75 14.71 -5.21 9.91
C GLU A 75 16.15 -4.75 9.62
N ASP A 76 17.03 -5.66 9.16
CA ASP A 76 18.42 -5.31 8.79
C ASP A 76 18.49 -4.36 7.58
N GLU A 77 17.71 -4.62 6.52
CA GLU A 77 17.71 -3.76 5.32
C GLU A 77 17.13 -2.36 5.61
N GLU A 78 16.11 -2.26 6.48
CA GLU A 78 15.54 -0.99 6.91
C GLU A 78 16.53 -0.22 7.79
N TRP A 79 17.19 -0.89 8.72
CA TRP A 79 18.21 -0.30 9.59
C TRP A 79 19.39 0.26 8.79
N GLU A 80 19.90 -0.47 7.79
CA GLU A 80 20.97 0.02 6.91
C GLU A 80 20.55 1.27 6.12
N LYS A 81 19.33 1.29 5.58
CA LYS A 81 18.80 2.45 4.85
C LYS A 81 18.64 3.66 5.75
N GLU A 82 18.05 3.49 6.93
CA GLU A 82 17.91 4.57 7.90
C GLU A 82 19.27 5.15 8.27
N ASN A 83 20.25 4.29 8.57
CA ASN A 83 21.60 4.72 8.92
C ASN A 83 22.31 5.47 7.77
N CYS A 84 22.15 5.02 6.52
CA CYS A 84 22.66 5.75 5.35
C CYS A 84 22.04 7.14 5.24
N THR A 85 20.72 7.25 5.39
CA THR A 85 20.03 8.55 5.32
C THR A 85 20.37 9.47 6.49
N ALA A 86 20.65 8.90 7.68
CA ALA A 86 21.10 9.65 8.83
C ALA A 86 22.49 10.24 8.60
N MET A 87 23.42 9.43 8.08
CA MET A 87 24.77 9.87 7.72
C MET A 87 24.76 10.97 6.64
N GLU A 88 23.90 10.84 5.61
CA GLU A 88 23.74 11.90 4.59
C GLU A 88 23.20 13.20 5.18
N ARG A 89 22.23 13.14 6.10
CA ARG A 89 21.70 14.32 6.80
C ARG A 89 22.74 14.97 7.71
N GLU A 90 23.51 14.17 8.45
CA GLU A 90 24.57 14.67 9.32
C GLU A 90 25.62 15.43 8.50
N LYS A 91 26.04 14.88 7.36
CA LYS A 91 26.96 15.55 6.44
C LYS A 91 26.40 16.88 5.92
N ALA A 92 25.14 16.90 5.49
CA ALA A 92 24.49 18.12 5.02
C ALA A 92 24.37 19.19 6.12
N LEU A 93 24.11 18.77 7.37
CA LEU A 93 24.11 19.66 8.53
C LEU A 93 25.50 20.25 8.80
N GLN A 94 26.54 19.43 8.72
CA GLN A 94 27.91 19.88 8.90
C GLN A 94 28.30 20.91 7.83
N GLU A 95 27.94 20.68 6.56
CA GLU A 95 28.17 21.64 5.47
C GLU A 95 27.44 22.98 5.72
N LEU A 96 26.19 22.93 6.21
CA LEU A 96 25.43 24.12 6.58
C LEU A 96 26.04 24.88 7.78
N GLU A 97 26.57 24.17 8.77
CA GLU A 97 27.23 24.76 9.92
C GLU A 97 28.51 25.49 9.50
N GLU A 98 29.32 24.88 8.63
CA GLU A 98 30.52 25.50 8.06
C GLU A 98 30.20 26.75 7.24
N GLU A 99 29.16 26.70 6.41
CA GLU A 99 28.68 27.85 5.64
C GLU A 99 28.14 28.96 6.53
N THR A 100 27.42 28.62 7.59
CA THR A 100 26.92 29.57 8.59
C THR A 100 28.10 30.28 9.28
N ALA A 101 29.08 29.52 9.76
CA ALA A 101 30.29 30.08 10.37
C ALA A 101 31.08 30.97 9.39
N ARG A 102 31.05 30.66 8.09
CA ARG A 102 31.68 31.49 7.05
C ARG A 102 30.92 32.80 6.84
N LEU A 103 29.58 32.76 6.81
CA LEU A 103 28.73 33.94 6.70
C LEU A 103 28.85 34.85 7.92
N ASP A 104 28.94 34.29 9.12
CA ASP A 104 29.13 35.06 10.36
C ASP A 104 30.43 35.86 10.34
N ARG A 105 31.55 35.25 9.94
CA ARG A 105 32.84 35.96 9.77
C ARG A 105 32.74 37.11 8.76
N LYS A 106 31.99 36.92 7.66
CA LYS A 106 31.75 37.99 6.67
C LYS A 106 30.89 39.10 7.26
N ASN A 107 29.85 38.75 8.02
CA ASN A 107 29.00 39.70 8.72
C ASN A 107 29.79 40.53 9.73
N GLU A 108 30.61 39.91 10.57
CA GLU A 108 31.51 40.61 11.51
C GLU A 108 32.42 41.60 10.78
N THR A 109 33.02 41.17 9.67
CA THR A 109 33.88 42.04 8.84
C THR A 109 33.10 43.24 8.28
N LEU A 110 31.88 43.02 7.78
CA LEU A 110 31.02 44.09 7.26
C LEU A 110 30.59 45.05 8.37
N VAL A 111 30.21 44.55 9.54
CA VAL A 111 29.86 45.38 10.71
C VAL A 111 31.04 46.27 11.11
N HIS A 112 32.26 45.72 11.16
CA HIS A 112 33.47 46.50 11.41
C HIS A 112 33.71 47.58 10.34
N SER A 113 33.56 47.24 9.06
CA SER A 113 33.71 48.19 7.94
C SER A 113 32.67 49.32 7.99
N ILE A 114 31.40 49.00 8.27
CA ILE A 114 30.32 49.97 8.45
C ILE A 114 30.64 50.90 9.62
N ALA A 115 31.06 50.36 10.77
CA ALA A 115 31.43 51.16 11.93
C ALA A 115 32.61 52.11 11.62
N GLU A 116 33.59 51.66 10.84
CA GLU A 116 34.71 52.51 10.40
C GLU A 116 34.26 53.62 9.45
N LEU A 117 33.39 53.31 8.48
CA LEU A 117 32.80 54.29 7.56
C LEU A 117 31.95 55.32 8.31
N GLN A 118 31.13 54.89 9.26
CA GLN A 118 30.37 55.78 10.15
C GLN A 118 31.30 56.70 10.95
N ARG A 119 32.41 56.18 11.49
CA ARG A 119 33.42 56.99 12.20
C ARG A 119 34.12 58.00 11.27
N LYS A 120 34.42 57.61 10.03
CA LYS A 120 34.96 58.52 9.01
C LYS A 120 33.95 59.61 8.66
N LEU A 121 32.67 59.25 8.50
CA LEU A 121 31.59 60.19 8.21
C LEU A 121 31.38 61.20 9.34
N THR A 122 31.32 60.76 10.59
CA THR A 122 31.18 61.66 11.77
C THR A 122 32.40 62.54 11.97
N ARG A 123 33.62 62.04 11.71
CA ARG A 123 34.86 62.84 11.77
C ARG A 123 34.92 63.88 10.65
N LYS A 124 34.41 63.54 9.46
CA LYS A 124 34.32 64.46 8.31
C LYS A 124 33.22 65.51 8.55
N SER A 125 32.10 65.14 9.16
CA SER A 125 31.05 66.10 9.55
C SER A 125 31.54 67.07 10.62
N HIS A 126 32.26 66.62 11.66
CA HIS A 126 32.84 67.52 12.67
C HIS A 126 33.94 68.43 12.11
N LYS A 127 34.69 67.99 11.08
CA LYS A 127 35.61 68.86 10.32
C LYS A 127 34.87 69.85 9.42
N ALA A 128 33.72 69.48 8.86
CA ALA A 128 32.86 70.39 8.10
C ALA A 128 32.22 71.45 9.00
N THR A 129 31.74 71.11 10.19
CA THR A 129 31.17 72.08 11.17
C THR A 129 32.22 73.05 11.72
N LYS A 130 33.52 72.72 11.68
CA LYS A 130 34.64 73.64 11.99
C LYS A 130 35.07 74.52 10.80
N CYS A 131 34.62 74.21 9.59
CA CYS A 131 34.94 74.92 8.35
C CYS A 131 33.69 75.56 7.72
N GLU A 132 32.58 75.65 8.45
CA GLU A 132 31.31 76.21 8.00
C GLU A 132 31.22 77.72 8.30
N GLN A 133 32.34 78.41 8.07
CA GLN A 133 32.36 79.86 7.89
C GLN A 133 32.73 80.27 6.46
N ASP A 134 32.97 79.31 5.55
CA ASP A 134 33.16 79.63 4.14
C ASP A 134 32.32 78.71 3.25
N ILE A 135 31.36 79.37 2.59
CA ILE A 135 30.52 78.85 1.51
C ILE A 135 31.39 78.20 0.43
N PRO A 136 30.89 77.14 -0.24
CA PRO A 136 31.02 77.18 -1.69
C PRO A 136 29.71 76.86 -2.40
N LYS A 137 29.38 77.75 -3.35
CA LYS A 137 28.39 77.60 -4.39
C LYS A 137 28.62 76.30 -5.16
N GLY A 138 27.72 75.33 -4.99
CA GLY A 138 27.46 74.29 -5.98
C GLY A 138 26.34 74.76 -6.92
N SER A 139 26.47 74.52 -8.22
CA SER A 139 25.44 74.89 -9.19
C SER A 139 24.10 74.20 -8.86
N PRO A 140 22.98 74.96 -8.76
CA PRO A 140 21.66 74.42 -8.40
C PRO A 140 21.14 73.36 -9.39
N GLU A 141 21.70 73.28 -10.59
CA GLU A 141 21.31 72.29 -11.62
C GLU A 141 21.80 70.87 -11.31
N GLU A 142 22.97 70.71 -10.70
CA GLU A 142 23.56 69.39 -10.45
C GLU A 142 22.86 68.67 -9.28
N SER A 143 22.44 69.43 -8.25
CA SER A 143 21.62 68.92 -7.14
C SER A 143 20.21 68.53 -7.60
N LYS A 144 19.66 69.24 -8.59
CA LYS A 144 18.33 68.96 -9.14
C LYS A 144 18.32 67.69 -9.99
N ALA A 145 19.38 67.47 -10.77
CA ALA A 145 19.57 66.25 -11.55
C ALA A 145 19.73 65.00 -10.66
N LYS A 146 20.50 65.09 -9.56
CA LYS A 146 20.65 63.98 -8.60
C LYS A 146 19.32 63.63 -7.90
N LEU A 147 18.51 64.64 -7.59
CA LEU A 147 17.17 64.45 -7.01
C LEU A 147 16.24 63.70 -7.97
N GLN A 148 16.19 64.10 -9.24
CA GLN A 148 15.41 63.39 -10.26
C GLN A 148 15.87 61.94 -10.48
N GLN A 149 17.19 61.70 -10.44
CA GLN A 149 17.74 60.35 -10.56
C GLN A 149 17.35 59.45 -9.38
N LEU A 150 17.38 59.98 -8.16
CA LEU A 150 16.92 59.28 -6.95
C LEU A 150 15.41 59.02 -6.99
N GLU A 151 14.61 59.96 -7.49
CA GLU A 151 13.17 59.82 -7.64
C GLU A 151 12.80 58.72 -8.65
N ALA A 152 13.51 58.66 -9.79
CA ALA A 152 13.36 57.56 -10.76
C ALA A 152 13.75 56.19 -10.17
N SER A 153 14.87 56.13 -9.44
CA SER A 153 15.29 54.90 -8.76
C SER A 153 14.31 54.45 -7.67
N CYS A 154 13.66 55.40 -6.98
CA CYS A 154 12.64 55.10 -5.98
C CYS A 154 11.37 54.53 -6.64
N ALA A 155 10.95 55.10 -7.78
CA ALA A 155 9.81 54.60 -8.55
C ALA A 155 10.06 53.19 -9.11
N ASP A 156 11.28 52.92 -9.59
CA ASP A 156 11.66 51.57 -10.05
C ASP A 156 11.64 50.55 -8.89
N GLN A 157 12.14 50.94 -7.71
CA GLN A 157 12.11 50.10 -6.52
C GLN A 157 10.67 49.83 -6.02
N GLU A 158 9.80 50.84 -6.05
CA GLU A 158 8.40 50.69 -5.65
C GLU A 158 7.66 49.69 -6.55
N LYS A 159 7.92 49.74 -7.86
CA LYS A 159 7.37 48.78 -8.82
C LYS A 159 7.86 47.36 -8.56
N GLU A 160 9.13 47.18 -8.21
CA GLU A 160 9.69 45.87 -7.87
C GLU A 160 9.07 45.32 -6.58
N VAL A 161 8.87 46.16 -5.58
CA VAL A 161 8.19 45.78 -4.32
C VAL A 161 6.74 45.35 -4.58
N VAL A 162 5.99 46.07 -5.42
CA VAL A 162 4.61 45.68 -5.79
C VAL A 162 4.60 44.29 -6.44
N LYS A 163 5.52 44.01 -7.36
CA LYS A 163 5.62 42.69 -8.00
C LYS A 163 5.94 41.58 -6.98
N VAL A 164 6.89 41.83 -6.07
CA VAL A 164 7.22 40.87 -5.01
C VAL A 164 6.03 40.62 -4.08
N MET A 165 5.23 41.64 -3.78
CA MET A 165 4.01 41.49 -2.99
C MET A 165 2.95 40.65 -3.72
N GLU A 166 2.79 40.83 -5.03
CA GLU A 166 1.89 40.01 -5.86
C GLU A 166 2.36 38.54 -5.89
N ASP A 167 3.64 38.29 -6.13
CA ASP A 167 4.23 36.95 -6.12
C ASP A 167 4.07 36.27 -4.74
N TYR A 168 4.28 37.02 -3.65
CA TYR A 168 4.07 36.52 -2.29
C TYR A 168 2.60 36.16 -2.02
N ALA A 169 1.66 37.00 -2.45
CA ALA A 169 0.23 36.72 -2.31
C ALA A 169 -0.18 35.46 -3.08
N PHE A 170 0.37 35.26 -4.28
CA PHE A 170 0.15 34.05 -5.07
C PHE A 170 0.70 32.79 -4.37
N VAL A 171 1.91 32.85 -3.82
CA VAL A 171 2.50 31.74 -3.05
C VAL A 171 1.68 31.44 -1.79
N ALA A 172 1.20 32.46 -1.09
CA ALA A 172 0.33 32.28 0.08
C ALA A 172 -0.95 31.53 -0.28
N GLN A 173 -1.60 31.89 -1.39
CA GLN A 173 -2.79 31.19 -1.89
C GLN A 173 -2.49 29.72 -2.23
N LEU A 174 -1.37 29.43 -2.89
CA LEU A 174 -0.95 28.05 -3.18
C LEU A 174 -0.74 27.23 -1.91
N CYS A 175 -0.14 27.83 -0.87
CA CYS A 175 0.03 27.19 0.43
C CYS A 175 -1.32 26.87 1.08
N GLU A 176 -2.31 27.76 0.99
CA GLU A 176 -3.67 27.51 1.49
C GLU A 176 -4.36 26.37 0.74
N ASP A 177 -4.28 26.37 -0.59
CA ASP A 177 -4.86 25.32 -1.44
C ASP A 177 -4.20 23.96 -1.15
N GLN A 178 -2.88 23.92 -0.96
CA GLN A 178 -2.15 22.71 -0.61
C GLN A 178 -2.53 22.21 0.79
N ALA A 179 -2.67 23.10 1.77
CA ALA A 179 -3.13 22.74 3.11
C ALA A 179 -4.56 22.16 3.09
N PHE A 180 -5.44 22.70 2.26
CA PHE A 180 -6.78 22.18 2.04
C PHE A 180 -6.76 20.76 1.43
N CYS A 181 -5.94 20.53 0.40
CA CYS A 181 -5.76 19.21 -0.21
C CYS A 181 -5.23 18.18 0.80
N ILE A 182 -4.20 18.52 1.59
CA ILE A 182 -3.65 17.65 2.63
C ILE A 182 -4.75 17.27 3.63
N LYS A 183 -5.54 18.25 4.10
CA LYS A 183 -6.65 18.01 5.03
C LYS A 183 -7.68 17.04 4.45
N LYS A 184 -8.00 17.14 3.15
CA LYS A 184 -8.90 16.20 2.47
C LYS A 184 -8.35 14.78 2.38
N TYR A 185 -7.06 14.62 2.10
CA TYR A 185 -6.42 13.30 2.12
C TYR A 185 -6.40 12.68 3.51
N GLN A 186 -6.08 13.46 4.55
CA GLN A 186 -6.11 12.99 5.94
C GLN A 186 -7.53 12.57 6.38
N GLU A 187 -8.57 13.30 5.99
CA GLU A 187 -9.96 12.92 6.27
C GLU A 187 -10.35 11.60 5.57
N THR A 188 -9.91 11.43 4.32
CA THR A 188 -10.20 10.21 3.55
C THR A 188 -9.47 9.00 4.12
N LEU A 189 -8.21 9.14 4.52
CA LEU A 189 -7.43 8.09 5.18
C LEU A 189 -8.11 7.62 6.47
N ARG A 190 -8.54 8.56 7.31
CA ARG A 190 -9.26 8.23 8.56
C ARG A 190 -10.57 7.48 8.30
N LYS A 191 -11.34 7.85 7.28
CA LYS A 191 -12.56 7.09 6.91
C LYS A 191 -12.24 5.66 6.47
N ILE A 192 -11.16 5.47 5.71
CA ILE A 192 -10.72 4.14 5.29
C ILE A 192 -10.30 3.29 6.49
N GLU A 193 -9.60 3.89 7.46
CA GLU A 193 -9.19 3.23 8.70
C GLU A 193 -10.40 2.80 9.54
N GLU A 194 -11.37 3.71 9.76
CA GLU A 194 -12.64 3.39 10.43
C GLU A 194 -13.43 2.28 9.69
N GLU A 195 -13.47 2.30 8.35
CA GLU A 195 -14.09 1.24 7.55
C GLU A 195 -13.35 -0.12 7.68
N LEU A 196 -12.03 -0.11 7.83
CA LEU A 196 -11.26 -1.33 8.03
C LEU A 196 -11.51 -1.93 9.41
N GLU A 197 -11.53 -1.11 10.46
CA GLU A 197 -11.84 -1.54 11.82
C GLU A 197 -13.26 -2.12 11.91
N THR A 198 -14.25 -1.44 11.33
CA THR A 198 -15.63 -1.92 11.32
C THR A 198 -15.79 -3.23 10.55
N ARG A 199 -15.11 -3.40 9.40
CA ARG A 199 -15.10 -4.68 8.67
C ARG A 199 -14.40 -5.79 9.44
N PHE A 200 -13.33 -5.47 10.18
CA PHE A 200 -12.66 -6.44 11.02
C PHE A 200 -13.58 -6.92 12.15
N LEU A 201 -14.26 -5.98 12.82
CA LEU A 201 -15.23 -6.28 13.85
C LEU A 201 -16.41 -7.10 13.29
N GLU A 202 -16.96 -6.71 12.14
CA GLU A 202 -18.04 -7.45 11.47
C GLU A 202 -17.63 -8.89 11.14
N ARG A 203 -16.38 -9.10 10.70
CA ARG A 203 -15.83 -10.43 10.44
C ARG A 203 -15.73 -11.28 11.71
N GLU A 204 -15.25 -10.71 12.81
CA GLU A 204 -15.17 -11.43 14.09
C GLU A 204 -16.57 -11.70 14.67
N VAL A 205 -17.52 -10.74 14.57
CA VAL A 205 -18.92 -10.96 14.93
C VAL A 205 -19.54 -12.09 14.09
N SER A 206 -19.32 -12.08 12.77
CA SER A 206 -19.80 -13.13 11.87
C SER A 206 -19.21 -14.50 12.20
N LYS A 207 -17.93 -14.55 12.57
CA LYS A 207 -17.25 -15.76 13.00
C LYS A 207 -17.85 -16.32 14.29
N VAL A 208 -18.10 -15.48 15.29
CA VAL A 208 -18.77 -15.88 16.54
C VAL A 208 -20.21 -16.35 16.28
N LEU A 209 -20.97 -15.64 15.45
CA LEU A 209 -22.32 -16.05 15.04
C LEU A 209 -22.32 -17.40 14.31
N SER A 210 -21.35 -17.65 13.43
CA SER A 210 -21.21 -18.93 12.73
C SER A 210 -20.91 -20.10 13.68
N MET A 211 -20.09 -19.88 14.71
CA MET A 211 -19.82 -20.89 15.74
C MET A 211 -21.06 -21.19 16.60
N ASN A 212 -21.87 -20.17 16.88
CA ASN A 212 -23.13 -20.34 17.61
C ASN A 212 -24.21 -21.07 16.79
N SER A 213 -24.21 -20.92 15.46
CA SER A 213 -25.09 -21.66 14.54
C SER A 213 -24.64 -23.14 14.42
N ALA A 214 -23.34 -23.41 14.35
CA ALA A 214 -22.80 -24.77 14.32
C ALA A 214 -23.12 -25.58 15.60
N ARG A 215 -23.37 -24.89 16.72
CA ARG A 215 -23.82 -25.50 17.98
C ARG A 215 -25.32 -25.85 17.99
N LYS A 216 -26.11 -25.39 17.01
CA LYS A 216 -27.58 -25.51 17.00
C LYS A 216 -28.19 -26.45 15.95
N GLU A 217 -27.41 -27.17 15.13
CA GLU A 217 -27.99 -28.19 14.24
C GLU A 217 -27.18 -29.49 14.21
N PRO A 218 -27.77 -30.63 14.60
CA PRO A 218 -27.43 -31.92 14.01
C PRO A 218 -28.41 -32.22 12.86
N ASN A 219 -27.86 -32.70 11.74
CA ASN A 219 -28.52 -33.17 10.50
C ASN A 219 -28.90 -32.11 9.46
N SER A 220 -28.07 -31.97 8.42
CA SER A 220 -28.48 -32.49 7.10
C SER A 220 -27.28 -32.62 6.17
N GLN A 221 -27.21 -33.79 5.57
CA GLN A 221 -26.19 -34.27 4.64
C GLN A 221 -26.62 -33.83 3.24
N ASN A 222 -25.95 -32.82 2.67
CA ASN A 222 -25.78 -32.56 1.22
C ASN A 222 -25.14 -31.18 0.99
N ASN A 223 -23.81 -31.06 1.13
CA ASN A 223 -23.13 -29.82 0.71
C ASN A 223 -21.64 -29.98 0.38
N LYS A 224 -21.17 -31.21 0.10
CA LYS A 224 -19.75 -31.41 -0.25
C LYS A 224 -19.42 -30.83 -1.63
N ASP A 225 -20.33 -30.91 -2.60
CA ASP A 225 -20.09 -30.43 -3.98
C ASP A 225 -20.11 -28.90 -4.11
N HIS A 226 -20.94 -28.19 -3.33
CA HIS A 226 -21.02 -26.73 -3.40
C HIS A 226 -19.79 -26.02 -2.78
N SER A 227 -19.05 -26.72 -1.92
CA SER A 227 -17.87 -26.18 -1.21
C SER A 227 -16.61 -26.13 -2.08
N LEU A 228 -16.42 -27.12 -2.95
CA LEU A 228 -15.30 -27.17 -3.89
C LEU A 228 -15.44 -26.11 -5.00
N GLN A 229 -16.66 -25.91 -5.50
CA GLN A 229 -16.97 -24.89 -6.49
C GLN A 229 -16.75 -23.47 -5.93
N LYS A 230 -17.17 -23.20 -4.68
CA LYS A 230 -16.94 -21.90 -4.02
C LYS A 230 -15.46 -21.60 -3.75
N LYS A 231 -14.64 -22.61 -3.41
CA LYS A 231 -13.19 -22.44 -3.26
C LYS A 231 -12.55 -22.07 -4.61
N GLY A 232 -12.89 -22.77 -5.69
CA GLY A 232 -12.40 -22.45 -7.04
C GLY A 232 -12.71 -21.01 -7.47
N THR A 233 -13.95 -20.55 -7.24
CA THR A 233 -14.36 -19.17 -7.57
C THR A 233 -13.60 -18.11 -6.77
N TRP A 234 -13.28 -18.39 -5.50
CA TRP A 234 -12.50 -17.47 -4.66
C TRP A 234 -11.04 -17.38 -5.08
N PHE A 235 -10.41 -18.52 -5.41
CA PHE A 235 -9.06 -18.55 -5.97
C PHE A 235 -9.00 -17.82 -7.32
N CYS A 236 -9.97 -18.05 -8.22
CA CYS A 236 -10.06 -17.32 -9.49
C CYS A 236 -10.22 -15.82 -9.30
N LYS A 237 -11.04 -15.36 -8.34
CA LYS A 237 -11.22 -13.94 -8.06
C LYS A 237 -9.92 -13.29 -7.54
N ARG A 238 -9.19 -13.99 -6.67
CA ARG A 238 -7.92 -13.50 -6.12
C ARG A 238 -6.84 -13.43 -7.20
N ILE A 239 -6.74 -14.44 -8.05
CA ILE A 239 -5.81 -14.46 -9.19
C ILE A 239 -6.18 -13.35 -10.19
N PHE A 240 -7.46 -13.19 -10.52
CA PHE A 240 -7.91 -12.13 -11.43
C PHE A 240 -7.61 -10.74 -10.89
N GLN A 241 -7.82 -10.53 -9.59
CA GLN A 241 -7.49 -9.26 -8.94
C GLN A 241 -5.98 -8.97 -8.95
N TYR A 242 -5.15 -9.99 -8.71
CA TYR A 242 -3.70 -9.86 -8.79
C TYR A 242 -3.26 -9.52 -10.22
N VAL A 243 -3.73 -10.28 -11.21
CA VAL A 243 -3.45 -10.05 -12.64
C VAL A 243 -3.92 -8.65 -13.07
N PHE A 244 -5.07 -8.19 -12.59
CA PHE A 244 -5.59 -6.85 -12.87
C PHE A 244 -4.66 -5.76 -12.32
N PHE A 245 -4.23 -5.87 -11.06
CA PHE A 245 -3.29 -4.91 -10.46
C PHE A 245 -1.92 -4.94 -11.13
N THR A 246 -1.40 -6.13 -11.43
CA THR A 246 -0.16 -6.29 -12.18
C THR A 246 -0.27 -5.65 -13.57
N THR A 247 -1.39 -5.82 -14.26
CA THR A 247 -1.64 -5.20 -15.57
C THR A 247 -1.71 -3.68 -15.46
N LEU A 248 -2.41 -3.13 -14.46
CA LEU A 248 -2.44 -1.69 -14.20
C LEU A 248 -1.05 -1.11 -13.89
N PHE A 249 -0.26 -1.84 -13.10
CA PHE A 249 1.12 -1.47 -12.79
C PHE A 249 1.96 -1.44 -14.06
N PHE A 250 1.86 -2.46 -14.92
CA PHE A 250 2.55 -2.48 -16.20
C PHE A 250 2.12 -1.34 -17.11
N ILE A 251 0.82 -1.04 -17.23
CA ILE A 251 0.31 0.10 -18.01
C ILE A 251 0.90 1.41 -17.50
N ARG A 252 0.95 1.59 -16.18
CA ARG A 252 1.53 2.78 -15.55
C ARG A 252 3.04 2.88 -15.81
N LEU A 253 3.77 1.78 -15.70
CA LEU A 253 5.20 1.70 -16.00
C LEU A 253 5.50 2.00 -17.48
N LEU A 254 4.71 1.42 -18.39
CA LEU A 254 4.75 1.68 -19.83
C LEU A 254 4.45 3.15 -20.13
N SER A 255 3.50 3.76 -19.42
CA SER A 255 3.18 5.18 -19.56
C SER A 255 4.35 6.07 -19.12
N TYR A 256 5.01 5.77 -18.01
CA TYR A 256 6.21 6.49 -17.58
C TYR A 256 7.37 6.31 -18.55
N LEU A 257 7.59 5.09 -19.04
CA LEU A 257 8.61 4.80 -20.05
C LEU A 257 8.33 5.58 -21.34
N PHE A 258 7.08 5.63 -21.79
CA PHE A 258 6.66 6.38 -22.96
C PHE A 258 6.86 7.89 -22.79
N LEU A 259 6.51 8.43 -21.62
CA LEU A 259 6.74 9.85 -21.28
C LEU A 259 8.24 10.18 -21.23
N HIS A 260 9.05 9.29 -20.65
CA HIS A 260 10.50 9.46 -20.59
C HIS A 260 11.13 9.42 -21.99
N ILE A 261 10.71 8.47 -22.85
CA ILE A 261 11.16 8.40 -24.24
C ILE A 261 10.75 9.67 -25.01
N ARG A 262 9.52 10.17 -24.78
CA ARG A 262 9.03 11.42 -25.39
C ARG A 262 9.79 12.65 -24.92
N LEU A 263 10.21 12.68 -23.64
CA LEU A 263 11.00 13.76 -23.06
C LEU A 263 12.44 13.78 -23.60
N VAL A 264 13.05 12.60 -23.75
CA VAL A 264 14.44 12.46 -24.21
C VAL A 264 14.57 12.62 -25.73
N ASN A 265 13.64 12.08 -26.51
CA ASN A 265 13.65 12.17 -27.98
C ASN A 265 12.22 12.16 -28.55
N PRO A 266 11.59 13.34 -28.74
CA PRO A 266 10.23 13.41 -29.30
C PRO A 266 10.16 12.87 -30.74
N ASP A 267 11.25 12.98 -31.51
CA ASP A 267 11.34 12.51 -32.89
C ASP A 267 11.42 10.99 -33.02
N LEU A 268 11.78 10.27 -31.95
CA LEU A 268 11.89 8.81 -31.97
C LEU A 268 10.51 8.16 -32.17
N LEU A 269 9.48 8.67 -31.48
CA LEU A 269 8.11 8.20 -31.64
C LEU A 269 7.52 8.58 -32.98
N ILE A 270 7.75 9.81 -33.47
CA ILE A 270 7.21 10.28 -34.75
C ILE A 270 7.81 9.51 -35.94
N ASN A 271 9.07 9.09 -35.84
CA ASN A 271 9.75 8.31 -36.88
C ASN A 271 9.46 6.81 -36.82
N ILE A 272 9.22 6.25 -35.62
CA ILE A 272 8.96 4.82 -35.43
C ILE A 272 7.46 4.50 -35.56
N LEU A 273 6.56 5.41 -35.19
CA LEU A 273 5.11 5.18 -35.21
C LEU A 273 4.59 4.84 -36.62
N PRO A 274 4.96 5.52 -37.72
CA PRO A 274 4.56 5.11 -39.08
C PRO A 274 5.14 3.74 -39.50
N LYS A 275 6.28 3.36 -38.91
CA LYS A 275 6.99 2.11 -39.21
C LYS A 275 6.37 0.91 -38.48
N ILE A 276 5.90 1.12 -37.24
CA ILE A 276 5.14 0.14 -36.44
C ILE A 276 3.68 0.06 -36.93
N LEU A 277 3.09 1.19 -37.32
CA LEU A 277 1.74 1.27 -37.88
C LEU A 277 1.74 0.97 -39.39
N SER A 278 2.57 0.03 -39.84
CA SER A 278 2.57 -0.41 -41.23
C SER A 278 1.20 -1.02 -41.59
N ARG A 279 0.78 -0.83 -42.85
CA ARG A 279 -0.54 -1.29 -43.35
C ARG A 279 -0.84 -2.76 -43.03
N GLY A 280 0.18 -3.62 -42.98
CA GLY A 280 0.05 -5.03 -42.62
C GLY A 280 -0.18 -5.28 -41.12
N ILE A 281 0.43 -4.50 -40.24
CA ILE A 281 0.24 -4.59 -38.78
C ILE A 281 -1.14 -4.02 -38.40
N LEU A 282 -1.55 -2.93 -39.06
CA LEU A 282 -2.86 -2.31 -38.91
C LEU A 282 -4.01 -3.25 -39.33
N TRP A 283 -3.83 -3.98 -40.44
CA TRP A 283 -4.79 -4.99 -40.88
C TRP A 283 -4.84 -6.20 -39.91
N LYS A 284 -3.69 -6.68 -39.43
CA LYS A 284 -3.64 -7.76 -38.42
C LYS A 284 -4.27 -7.36 -37.09
N LEU A 285 -4.04 -6.13 -36.62
CA LEU A 285 -4.64 -5.59 -35.41
C LEU A 285 -6.17 -5.48 -35.56
N ARG A 286 -6.63 -5.03 -36.74
CA ARG A 286 -8.06 -5.02 -37.09
C ARG A 286 -8.67 -6.42 -37.04
N CYS A 287 -8.00 -7.43 -37.61
CA CYS A 287 -8.46 -8.83 -37.56
C CYS A 287 -8.46 -9.40 -36.14
N PHE A 288 -7.59 -8.95 -35.24
CA PHE A 288 -7.51 -9.42 -33.86
C PHE A 288 -8.57 -8.78 -32.95
N LEU A 289 -8.94 -7.52 -33.22
CA LEU A 289 -9.92 -6.77 -32.44
C LEU A 289 -11.37 -7.02 -32.88
N PHE A 290 -11.61 -7.29 -34.18
CA PHE A 290 -12.95 -7.48 -34.74
C PHE A 290 -13.77 -8.65 -34.16
N PRO A 291 -13.20 -9.78 -33.70
CA PRO A 291 -14.00 -10.83 -33.08
C PRO A 291 -14.66 -10.41 -31.75
N SER A 292 -14.21 -9.31 -31.12
CA SER A 292 -14.66 -8.88 -29.79
C SER A 292 -15.46 -7.57 -29.80
N LEU A 293 -15.53 -6.87 -30.94
CA LEU A 293 -16.14 -5.54 -31.09
C LEU A 293 -17.05 -5.53 -32.33
N THR A 294 -18.13 -6.31 -32.30
CA THR A 294 -19.31 -6.05 -33.14
C THR A 294 -19.96 -4.76 -32.64
N LEU A 295 -19.41 -3.62 -33.07
CA LEU A 295 -20.07 -2.33 -32.92
C LEU A 295 -21.09 -2.23 -34.06
N GLU A 296 -22.36 -2.39 -33.68
CA GLU A 296 -23.56 -2.23 -34.48
C GLU A 296 -23.72 -0.76 -34.92
N THR A 297 -22.84 -0.29 -35.80
CA THR A 297 -22.90 1.09 -36.34
C THR A 297 -22.51 1.13 -37.81
N GLU A 298 -22.95 0.14 -38.59
CA GLU A 298 -22.74 0.10 -40.04
C GLU A 298 -23.99 0.55 -40.83
N ASP A 299 -24.91 1.29 -40.18
CA ASP A 299 -26.17 1.78 -40.77
C ASP A 299 -26.32 3.30 -40.81
N MET A 300 -25.26 4.08 -40.57
CA MET A 300 -25.31 5.53 -40.76
C MET A 300 -24.06 6.06 -41.43
N LEU A 301 -24.04 6.04 -42.77
CA LEU A 301 -23.50 7.12 -43.62
C LEU A 301 -23.90 6.85 -45.09
N PRO A 302 -24.38 7.85 -45.84
CA PRO A 302 -24.78 7.68 -47.23
C PRO A 302 -23.56 7.65 -48.17
N HIS A 303 -23.79 7.05 -49.34
CA HIS A 303 -22.84 6.77 -50.43
C HIS A 303 -21.91 7.91 -50.82
#